data_AF-A0A1Y1MPR3-F1
#
_entry.id   AF-A0A1Y1MPR3-F1
#
_cell.length_a   1.000
_cell.length_b   1.000
_cell.length_c   1.000
_cell.angle_alpha   90.00
_cell.angle_beta   90.00
_cell.angle_gamma   90.00
#
_symmetry.space_group_name_H-M   'P 1'
#
loop_
_entity.id
_entity.type
_entity.pdbx_description
1 polymer ?
#
loop_
_entity_poly.entity_id
_entity_poly.type
_entity_poly.pdbx_seq_one_letter_code
_entity_poly.pdbx_strand_id
1 'polypeptide(L)'
;REPPEATGDEPDDFVFDAPKIYEEIPSWSFVKGKLHSFMESYNEATRGSAMDLVFFHDAMVHLNIVSRIVRTARGNALLVGVGGSGKQSLTKLASFIAGYSSF
;
A
#
# COMPACT_ATOMS: atom_id res chain seq x y z
N ARG A 1 2.18 20.61 -9.32
CA ARG A 1 3.35 19.80 -8.93
C ARG A 1 4.08 19.49 -10.22
N GLU A 2 5.40 19.71 -10.25
CA GLU A 2 6.21 19.44 -11.43
C GLU A 2 6.28 17.93 -11.72
N PRO A 3 6.41 17.53 -13.00
CA PRO A 3 6.60 16.13 -13.35
C PRO A 3 7.91 15.60 -12.75
N PRO A 4 7.96 14.33 -12.32
CA PRO A 4 9.18 13.73 -11.79
C PRO A 4 10.28 13.74 -12.85
N GLU A 5 11.49 14.14 -12.45
CA GLU A 5 12.68 14.07 -13.29
C GLU A 5 13.05 12.62 -13.59
N ALA A 6 13.52 12.37 -14.80
CA ALA A 6 13.91 11.04 -15.24
C ALA A 6 15.18 10.61 -14.49
N THR A 7 15.03 9.74 -13.48
CA THR A 7 16.16 9.20 -12.73
C THR A 7 16.68 7.95 -13.43
N GLY A 8 17.93 7.94 -13.90
CA GLY A 8 18.56 6.78 -14.54
C GLY A 8 19.45 7.15 -15.72
N ASP A 9 20.46 6.33 -16.02
CA ASP A 9 21.35 6.52 -17.18
C ASP A 9 20.80 5.85 -18.45
N GLU A 10 19.90 4.87 -18.30
CA GLU A 10 19.29 4.12 -19.40
C GLU A 10 17.77 4.37 -19.49
N PRO A 11 17.18 4.27 -20.70
CA PRO A 11 15.75 4.54 -20.91
C PRO A 11 14.78 3.64 -20.12
N ASP A 12 15.21 2.44 -19.74
CA ASP A 12 14.42 1.50 -18.94
C ASP A 12 14.52 1.79 -17.42
N ASP A 13 15.48 2.62 -16.99
CA ASP A 13 15.65 3.00 -15.57
C ASP A 13 14.78 4.19 -15.17
N PHE A 14 14.15 4.88 -16.14
CA PHE A 14 13.35 6.07 -15.87
C PHE A 14 12.10 5.74 -15.04
N VAL A 15 12.13 6.15 -13.76
CA VAL A 15 10.97 6.09 -12.86
C VAL A 15 10.08 7.30 -13.10
N PHE A 16 9.04 7.14 -13.91
CA PHE A 16 8.04 8.19 -14.15
C PHE A 16 6.97 8.27 -13.05
N ASP A 17 6.96 7.33 -12.11
CA ASP A 17 6.01 7.33 -11.00
C ASP A 17 6.35 8.43 -10.00
N ALA A 18 5.32 9.20 -9.62
CA ALA A 18 5.47 10.20 -8.58
C ALA A 18 5.97 9.55 -7.27
N PRO A 19 6.98 10.14 -6.61
CA PRO A 19 7.54 9.55 -5.39
C PRO A 19 6.47 9.44 -4.31
N LYS A 20 6.37 8.27 -3.69
CA LYS A 20 5.42 8.02 -2.58
C LYS A 20 5.98 8.58 -1.28
N ILE A 21 5.86 9.89 -1.09
CA ILE A 21 6.33 10.61 0.10
C ILE A 21 5.51 10.21 1.33
N TYR A 22 6.16 10.05 2.49
CA TYR A 22 5.48 9.85 3.76
C TYR A 22 5.13 11.21 4.36
N GLU A 23 3.84 11.51 4.50
CA GLU A 23 3.32 12.79 4.96
C GLU A 23 2.18 12.63 5.97
N GLU A 24 1.84 13.71 6.66
CA GLU A 24 0.76 13.71 7.65
C GLU A 24 -0.60 13.43 7.01
N ILE A 25 -1.43 12.65 7.71
CA ILE A 25 -2.78 12.36 7.27
C ILE A 25 -3.72 13.54 7.59
N PRO A 26 -4.48 14.08 6.61
CA PRO A 26 -5.40 15.18 6.88
C PRO A 26 -6.55 14.78 7.82
N SER A 27 -7.07 13.56 7.65
CA SER A 27 -8.12 12.99 8.49
C SER A 27 -8.27 11.49 8.24
N TRP A 28 -8.88 10.77 9.20
CA TRP A 28 -9.21 9.36 9.03
C TRP A 28 -10.24 9.09 7.93
N SER A 29 -11.19 10.01 7.69
CA SER A 29 -12.17 9.88 6.61
C SER A 29 -11.52 9.97 5.24
N PHE A 30 -10.53 10.86 5.09
CA PHE A 30 -9.73 10.96 3.87
C PHE A 30 -8.96 9.67 3.60
N VAL A 31 -8.25 9.14 4.60
CA VAL A 31 -7.50 7.88 4.48
C VAL A 31 -8.43 6.73 4.15
N LYS A 32 -9.58 6.62 4.82
CA LYS A 32 -10.56 5.58 4.55
C LYS A 32 -11.03 5.60 3.10
N GLY A 33 -11.38 6.77 2.56
CA GLY A 33 -11.76 6.93 1.15
C GLY A 33 -10.67 6.46 0.19
N LYS A 34 -9.42 6.86 0.45
CA LYS A 34 -8.26 6.40 -0.34
C LYS A 34 -8.05 4.89 -0.30
N LEU A 35 -8.18 4.28 0.87
CA LEU A 35 -8.02 2.83 1.02
C LEU A 35 -9.11 2.04 0.30
N HIS A 36 -10.35 2.53 0.28
CA HIS A 36 -11.41 1.95 -0.55
C HIS A 36 -11.06 1.99 -2.04
N SER A 37 -10.62 3.14 -2.56
CA SER A 37 -10.20 3.25 -3.96
C SER A 37 -9.03 2.30 -4.30
N PHE A 38 -8.04 2.16 -3.40
CA PHE A 38 -6.94 1.22 -3.62
C PHE A 38 -7.40 -0.24 -3.59
N MET A 39 -8.36 -0.60 -2.73
CA MET A 39 -8.93 -1.94 -2.68
C MET A 39 -9.71 -2.26 -3.97
N GLU A 40 -10.47 -1.30 -4.50
CA GLU A 40 -11.15 -1.42 -5.79
C GLU A 40 -10.14 -1.66 -6.92
N SER A 41 -9.10 -0.82 -7.02
CA SER A 41 -8.03 -1.01 -8.02
C SER A 41 -7.31 -2.36 -7.87
N TYR A 42 -7.10 -2.84 -6.64
CA TYR A 42 -6.53 -4.16 -6.41
C TYR A 42 -7.44 -5.27 -6.97
N ASN A 43 -8.75 -5.17 -6.73
CA ASN A 43 -9.73 -6.14 -7.18
C ASN A 43 -9.88 -6.16 -8.71
N GLU A 44 -9.75 -5.00 -9.36
CA GLU A 44 -9.73 -4.91 -10.83
C GLU A 44 -8.46 -5.56 -11.42
N ALA A 45 -7.31 -5.35 -10.78
CA ALA A 45 -6.04 -5.91 -11.23
C ALA A 45 -5.90 -7.42 -10.96
N THR A 46 -6.55 -7.93 -9.90
CA THR A 46 -6.33 -9.29 -9.39
C THR A 46 -7.55 -10.19 -9.61
N ARG A 47 -7.42 -11.19 -10.50
CA ARG A 47 -8.48 -12.18 -10.74
C ARG A 47 -8.50 -13.25 -9.65
N GLY A 48 -9.69 -13.60 -9.16
CA GLY A 48 -9.91 -14.75 -8.27
C GLY A 48 -9.48 -14.58 -6.81
N SER A 49 -8.98 -13.40 -6.41
CA SER A 49 -8.59 -13.11 -5.02
C SER A 49 -9.06 -11.72 -4.58
N ALA A 50 -10.31 -11.39 -4.90
CA ALA A 50 -10.91 -10.11 -4.53
C ALA A 50 -10.96 -9.94 -3.00
N MET A 51 -10.67 -8.73 -2.55
CA MET A 51 -10.75 -8.30 -1.16
C MET A 51 -12.03 -7.53 -0.91
N ASP A 52 -12.64 -7.79 0.25
CA ASP A 52 -13.76 -7.02 0.79
C ASP A 52 -13.42 -6.65 2.25
N LEU A 53 -12.53 -5.67 2.40
CA LEU A 53 -12.04 -5.24 3.71
C LEU A 53 -12.92 -4.14 4.28
N VAL A 54 -13.28 -4.29 5.55
CA VAL A 54 -13.91 -3.24 6.34
C VAL A 54 -12.82 -2.43 7.05
N PHE A 55 -12.66 -1.15 6.68
CA PHE A 55 -11.70 -0.24 7.30
C PHE A 55 -12.28 0.41 8.55
N PHE A 56 -12.02 -0.20 9.70
CA PHE A 56 -12.09 0.42 11.02
C PHE A 56 -10.74 1.03 11.42
N HIS A 57 -10.71 1.80 12.50
CA HIS A 57 -9.53 2.57 12.90
C HIS A 57 -8.25 1.73 12.97
N ASP A 58 -8.26 0.63 13.74
CA ASP A 58 -7.05 -0.20 13.92
C ASP A 58 -6.60 -0.87 12.62
N ALA A 59 -7.51 -1.24 11.72
CA ALA A 59 -7.15 -1.78 10.41
C ALA A 59 -6.39 -0.73 9.58
N MET A 60 -6.83 0.52 9.60
CA MET A 60 -6.12 1.62 8.93
C MET A 60 -4.77 1.92 9.58
N VAL A 61 -4.68 1.90 10.90
CA VAL A 61 -3.41 2.05 11.65
C VAL A 61 -2.43 0.95 11.23
N HIS A 62 -2.83 -0.31 11.30
CA HIS A 62 -1.98 -1.44 10.93
C HIS A 62 -1.55 -1.41 9.47
N LEU A 63 -2.45 -1.02 8.55
CA LEU A 63 -2.09 -0.88 7.14
C LEU A 63 -1.02 0.20 6.94
N ASN A 64 -1.13 1.34 7.62
CA ASN A 64 -0.11 2.40 7.57
C ASN A 64 1.24 1.92 8.14
N ILE A 65 1.24 1.16 9.24
CA ILE A 65 2.45 0.57 9.81
C ILE A 65 3.12 -0.37 8.79
N VAL A 66 2.36 -1.30 8.22
CA VAL A 66 2.88 -2.25 7.23
C VAL A 66 3.39 -1.49 5.99
N SER A 67 2.63 -0.54 5.46
CA SER A 67 3.01 0.29 4.30
C SER A 67 4.31 1.07 4.54
N ARG A 68 4.53 1.56 5.76
CA ARG A 68 5.79 2.23 6.12
C ARG A 68 6.95 1.25 6.19
N ILE A 69 6.76 0.08 6.80
CA ILE A 69 7.83 -0.92 6.95
C ILE A 69 8.26 -1.45 5.58
N VAL A 70 7.32 -1.86 4.72
CA VAL A 70 7.66 -2.45 3.41
C VAL A 70 8.35 -1.47 2.47
N ARG A 71 8.04 -0.16 2.58
CA ARG A 71 8.72 0.89 1.79
C ARG A 71 10.05 1.33 2.38
N THR A 72 10.40 0.88 3.58
CA THR A 72 11.71 1.15 4.18
C THR A 72 12.74 0.18 3.61
N ALA A 73 13.88 0.68 3.16
CA ALA A 73 14.96 -0.16 2.65
C ALA A 73 15.33 -1.24 3.69
N ARG A 74 15.27 -2.51 3.27
CA ARG A 74 15.52 -3.69 4.13
C ARG A 74 14.56 -3.80 5.33
N GLY A 75 13.38 -3.18 5.24
CA GLY A 75 12.33 -3.27 6.24
C GLY A 75 11.69 -4.67 6.27
N ASN A 76 11.53 -5.22 7.47
CA ASN A 76 10.90 -6.52 7.70
C ASN A 76 9.98 -6.42 8.92
N ALA A 77 8.84 -7.11 8.90
CA ALA A 77 7.90 -7.15 10.01
C ALA A 77 7.44 -8.58 10.31
N LEU A 78 7.34 -8.92 11.59
CA LEU A 78 6.64 -10.11 12.06
C LEU A 78 5.24 -9.72 12.52
N LEU A 79 4.20 -10.13 11.79
CA LEU A 79 2.81 -9.83 12.14
C LEU A 79 2.22 -10.97 12.97
N VAL A 80 2.01 -10.73 14.26
CA VAL A 80 1.47 -11.72 15.20
C VAL A 80 -0.01 -11.41 15.48
N GLY A 81 -0.85 -12.44 15.55
CA GLY A 81 -2.25 -12.32 15.94
C GLY A 81 -3.06 -13.55 15.59
N VAL A 82 -4.29 -13.63 16.08
CA VAL A 82 -5.19 -14.77 15.83
C VAL A 82 -5.60 -14.90 14.36
N GLY A 83 -6.10 -16.07 13.97
CA GLY A 83 -6.66 -16.29 12.62
C GLY A 83 -7.79 -15.31 12.30
N GLY A 84 -7.92 -14.90 11.04
CA GLY A 84 -8.97 -13.98 10.61
C GLY A 84 -8.74 -12.49 10.95
N SER A 85 -7.68 -12.13 11.66
CA SER A 85 -7.39 -10.74 12.05
C SER A 85 -6.93 -9.81 10.91
N GLY A 86 -7.07 -10.23 9.64
CA GLY A 86 -6.76 -9.42 8.46
C GLY A 86 -5.27 -9.24 8.11
N LYS A 87 -4.32 -9.81 8.87
CA LYS A 87 -2.85 -9.63 8.65
C LYS A 87 -2.44 -9.86 7.20
N GLN A 88 -2.89 -10.97 6.60
CA GLN A 88 -2.55 -11.32 5.22
C GLN A 88 -3.15 -10.33 4.22
N SER A 89 -4.44 -10.02 4.34
CA SER A 89 -5.13 -9.13 3.40
C SER A 89 -4.62 -7.68 3.49
N LEU A 90 -4.37 -7.17 4.69
CA LEU A 90 -3.76 -5.84 4.89
C LEU A 90 -2.34 -5.77 4.32
N THR A 91 -1.57 -6.85 4.43
CA THR A 91 -0.21 -6.92 3.86
C THR A 91 -0.25 -6.95 2.34
N LYS A 92 -1.13 -7.76 1.75
CA LYS A 92 -1.34 -7.79 0.29
C LYS A 92 -1.75 -6.42 -0.25
N LEU A 93 -2.70 -5.75 0.40
CA LEU A 93 -3.12 -4.42 -0.01
C LEU A 93 -2.00 -3.38 0.14
N ALA A 94 -1.24 -3.43 1.24
CA ALA A 94 -0.09 -2.53 1.44
C ALA A 94 1.01 -2.76 0.38
N SER A 95 1.30 -4.01 0.02
CA SER A 95 2.26 -4.35 -1.05
C SER A 95 1.78 -3.87 -2.42
N PHE A 96 0.49 -4.05 -2.73
CA PHE A 96 -0.12 -3.53 -3.95
C PHE A 96 -0.02 -2.00 -4.02
N ILE A 97 -0.37 -1.30 -2.93
CA ILE A 97 -0.22 0.16 -2.84
C ILE A 97 1.24 0.57 -3.00
N ALA A 98 2.20 -0.23 -2.53
CA ALA A 98 3.63 0.03 -2.72
C ALA A 98 4.10 -0.22 -4.17
N GLY A 99 3.35 -0.97 -4.98
CA GLY A 99 3.74 -1.39 -6.33
C GLY A 99 4.60 -2.66 -6.33
N TYR A 100 4.55 -3.46 -5.26
CA TYR A 100 5.32 -4.70 -5.14
C TYR A 100 4.47 -5.92 -5.49
N SER A 101 5.09 -6.89 -6.14
CA SER A 101 4.49 -8.20 -6.36
C SER A 101 4.48 -9.03 -5.07
N SER A 102 3.29 -9.52 -4.68
CA SER A 102 3.15 -10.52 -3.61
C SER A 102 3.00 -11.91 -4.23
N PHE A 103 3.78 -12.88 -3.73
CA PHE A 103 3.77 -14.28 -4.17
C PHE A 103 3.04 -15.18 -3.18
#